data_AF-A0A2V2SD82-F1
#
_entry.id   AF-A0A2V2SD82-F1
#
_cell.length_a   1.000
_cell.length_b   1.000
_cell.length_c   1.000
_cell.angle_alpha   90.00
_cell.angle_beta   90.00
_cell.angle_gamma   90.00
#
_symmetry.space_group_name_H-M   'P 1'
#
loop_
_entity.id
_entity.type
_entity.pdbx_description
1 polymer ?
#
loop_
_entity_poly.entity_id
_entity_poly.type
_entity_poly.pdbx_seq_one_letter_code
_entity_poly.pdbx_strand_id
1 'polypeptide(L)'
;MFAAGLLIVTTCARAQFSDTISARSFSGQFVVSAPRVSLTPHYVTDLLTNPSLIRLDPMLLPASCERIKQALCRELGAVSSWSGGICIKLQPASSPDDLVTISSDYFRDGWKYQVLMPEVVDRNRFTRAIVRVSLQEMANRGATAHGADVPAWLVEGFSRRLLAFSEAALILPSPRAAPNGLRLSSMLVDERHKKPLEKVHASLCANTPFTFEELSWPSPDQTAEQEDLFANSSYFFVNQLLLFPDGRACFRAMLDELSQHYNWQLSFLHAFQAYFHQPLDVEKWWSLQVARFTGRDFSQASAVQDSWRKLDQILVSGLQVRMPSDDAPDLAITNLESSDLVVGTNSSNGPLHTEVSLQKLIQRWETEPHPPPLDSKLRELEMFRFQAAPDQLVLVDEYRRTLQEYLRDREKRGLLPFHQKATRRKAADAAIRQLDLLDARRAALEYIHQNLTAPHAPADAQAAQAAR
;
A
#
# COMPACT_ATOMS: atom_id res chain seq x y z
N MET A 1 -18.63 -84.20 -5.64
CA MET A 1 -19.40 -83.21 -6.43
C MET A 1 -20.27 -82.41 -5.46
N PHE A 2 -19.83 -81.22 -5.06
CA PHE A 2 -20.65 -80.24 -4.35
C PHE A 2 -20.43 -78.91 -5.07
N ALA A 3 -21.48 -78.38 -5.68
CA ALA A 3 -21.49 -77.07 -6.32
C ALA A 3 -21.96 -76.03 -5.29
N ALA A 4 -21.08 -75.12 -4.91
CA ALA A 4 -21.42 -73.96 -4.07
C ALA A 4 -21.77 -72.77 -4.98
N GLY A 5 -23.03 -72.35 -4.94
CA GLY A 5 -23.52 -71.15 -5.61
C GLY A 5 -23.05 -69.89 -4.87
N LEU A 6 -22.32 -69.04 -5.58
CA LEU A 6 -21.91 -67.71 -5.12
C LEU A 6 -23.06 -66.72 -5.35
N LEU A 7 -23.67 -66.26 -4.26
CA LEU A 7 -24.74 -65.26 -4.27
C LEU A 7 -24.09 -63.87 -4.24
N ILE A 8 -24.00 -63.21 -5.41
CA ILE A 8 -23.50 -61.85 -5.52
C ILE A 8 -24.60 -60.90 -5.02
N VAL A 9 -24.45 -60.42 -3.78
CA VAL A 9 -25.23 -59.29 -3.28
C VAL A 9 -24.59 -58.01 -3.82
N THR A 10 -25.16 -57.44 -4.88
CA THR A 10 -24.85 -56.09 -5.32
C THR A 10 -25.40 -55.10 -4.30
N THR A 11 -24.56 -54.68 -3.36
CA THR A 11 -24.81 -53.48 -2.55
C THR A 11 -24.79 -52.27 -3.48
N CYS A 12 -25.97 -51.83 -3.92
CA CYS A 12 -26.13 -50.50 -4.49
C CYS A 12 -25.80 -49.49 -3.38
N ALA A 13 -24.59 -48.92 -3.43
CA ALA A 13 -24.26 -47.73 -2.68
C ALA A 13 -25.26 -46.64 -3.06
N ARG A 14 -26.23 -46.36 -2.19
CA ARG A 14 -27.03 -45.14 -2.26
C ARG A 14 -26.04 -43.99 -2.11
N ALA A 15 -25.68 -43.34 -3.22
CA ALA A 15 -25.09 -42.02 -3.18
C ALA A 15 -26.09 -41.12 -2.43
N GLN A 16 -25.78 -40.81 -1.17
CA GLN A 16 -26.44 -39.71 -0.47
C GLN A 16 -26.08 -38.45 -1.27
N PHE A 17 -27.03 -37.97 -2.08
CA PHE A 17 -26.90 -36.65 -2.68
C PHE A 17 -26.83 -35.65 -1.52
N SER A 18 -25.62 -35.17 -1.23
CA SER A 18 -25.45 -34.03 -0.34
C SER A 18 -26.15 -32.86 -1.00
N ASP A 19 -27.22 -32.36 -0.37
CA ASP A 19 -28.05 -31.26 -0.89
C ASP A 19 -27.26 -29.95 -0.71
N THR A 20 -26.19 -29.80 -1.48
CA THR A 20 -25.25 -28.67 -1.43
C THR A 20 -25.34 -27.84 -2.70
N ILE A 21 -25.27 -26.52 -2.54
CA ILE A 21 -25.05 -25.57 -3.64
C ILE A 21 -23.54 -25.39 -3.78
N SER A 22 -23.06 -25.32 -5.01
CA SER A 22 -21.67 -25.00 -5.29
C SER A 22 -21.56 -23.93 -6.37
N ALA A 23 -20.60 -23.03 -6.21
CA ALA A 23 -20.21 -22.03 -7.21
C ALA A 23 -18.69 -21.96 -7.31
N ARG A 24 -18.19 -21.48 -8.44
CA ARG A 24 -16.77 -21.42 -8.76
C ARG A 24 -16.39 -20.03 -9.25
N SER A 25 -15.21 -19.55 -8.89
CA SER A 25 -14.68 -18.28 -9.40
C SER A 25 -14.34 -18.38 -10.88
N PHE A 26 -14.22 -17.23 -11.55
CA PHE A 26 -13.88 -17.18 -12.97
C PHE A 26 -12.54 -17.87 -13.28
N SER A 27 -11.53 -17.70 -12.42
CA SER A 27 -10.22 -18.35 -12.57
C SER A 27 -10.24 -19.85 -12.31
N GLY A 28 -11.32 -20.36 -11.70
CA GLY A 28 -11.43 -21.74 -11.24
C GLY A 28 -10.72 -22.06 -9.93
N GLN A 29 -9.97 -21.11 -9.34
CA GLN A 29 -9.22 -21.36 -8.11
C GLN A 29 -10.11 -21.55 -6.89
N PHE A 30 -11.15 -20.71 -6.75
CA PHE A 30 -12.04 -20.74 -5.58
C PHE A 30 -13.30 -21.53 -5.92
N VAL A 31 -13.57 -22.57 -5.14
CA VAL A 31 -14.80 -23.37 -5.21
C VAL A 31 -15.51 -23.24 -3.87
N VAL A 32 -16.71 -22.66 -3.88
CA VAL A 32 -17.55 -22.51 -2.70
C VAL A 32 -18.57 -23.64 -2.68
N SER A 33 -18.84 -24.17 -1.51
CA SER A 33 -19.95 -25.10 -1.25
C SER A 33 -20.69 -24.70 0.02
N ALA A 34 -22.01 -24.76 -0.02
CA ALA A 34 -22.90 -24.47 1.12
C ALA A 34 -24.08 -25.45 1.14
N PRO A 35 -24.70 -25.73 2.31
CA PRO A 35 -25.97 -26.45 2.38
C PRO A 35 -27.07 -25.71 1.59
N ARG A 36 -27.95 -26.44 0.89
CA ARG A 36 -29.09 -25.86 0.15
C ARG A 36 -30.17 -25.27 1.06
N VAL A 37 -30.38 -25.87 2.22
CA VAL A 37 -31.41 -25.47 3.17
C VAL A 37 -30.73 -24.92 4.41
N SER A 38 -30.42 -23.62 4.37
CA SER A 38 -30.19 -22.83 5.58
C SER A 38 -31.46 -22.02 5.84
N LEU A 39 -32.38 -22.53 6.68
CA LEU A 39 -33.36 -21.65 7.31
C LEU A 39 -32.55 -20.58 8.02
N THR A 40 -32.70 -19.31 7.63
CA THR A 40 -31.96 -18.23 8.27
C THR A 40 -32.50 -18.13 9.69
N PRO A 41 -31.78 -18.57 10.72
CA PRO A 41 -32.30 -18.55 12.08
C PRO A 41 -32.50 -17.10 12.52
N HIS A 42 -33.44 -16.83 13.42
CA HIS A 42 -33.71 -15.46 13.86
C HIS A 42 -32.45 -14.77 14.41
N TYR A 43 -31.59 -15.49 15.13
CA TYR A 43 -30.34 -14.93 15.64
C TYR A 43 -29.39 -14.45 14.54
N VAL A 44 -29.39 -15.04 13.32
CA VAL A 44 -28.59 -14.53 12.20
C VAL A 44 -29.04 -13.14 11.76
N THR A 45 -30.34 -12.85 11.89
CA THR A 45 -30.88 -11.51 11.62
C THR A 45 -30.39 -10.51 12.67
N ASP A 46 -30.36 -10.92 13.94
CA ASP A 46 -29.83 -10.12 15.05
C ASP A 46 -28.33 -9.84 14.87
N LEU A 47 -27.54 -10.83 14.43
CA LEU A 47 -26.11 -10.64 14.13
C LEU A 47 -25.88 -9.59 13.05
N LEU A 48 -26.72 -9.57 12.01
CA LEU A 48 -26.59 -8.61 10.91
C LEU A 48 -27.00 -7.16 11.27
N THR A 49 -27.43 -6.91 12.51
CA THR A 49 -27.55 -5.55 13.04
C THR A 49 -26.18 -4.91 13.28
N ASN A 50 -25.13 -5.72 13.49
CA ASN A 50 -23.76 -5.24 13.62
C ASN A 50 -23.18 -4.93 12.22
N PRO A 51 -22.79 -3.67 11.93
CA PRO A 51 -22.30 -3.26 10.61
C PRO A 51 -20.96 -3.90 10.20
N SER A 52 -20.21 -4.46 11.15
CA SER A 52 -18.95 -5.19 10.88
C SER A 52 -19.19 -6.60 10.33
N LEU A 53 -20.35 -7.20 10.64
CA LEU A 53 -20.72 -8.53 10.19
C LEU A 53 -21.33 -8.48 8.79
N ILE A 54 -20.94 -9.44 7.96
CA ILE A 54 -21.46 -9.63 6.61
C ILE A 54 -22.02 -11.04 6.47
N ARG A 55 -23.12 -11.16 5.72
CA ARG A 55 -23.63 -12.44 5.26
C ARG A 55 -22.95 -12.81 3.94
N LEU A 56 -22.37 -14.00 3.88
CA LEU A 56 -21.73 -14.54 2.70
C LEU A 56 -22.76 -15.27 1.83
N ASP A 57 -22.99 -14.75 0.63
CA ASP A 57 -23.80 -15.43 -0.38
C ASP A 57 -22.91 -16.44 -1.14
N PRO A 58 -23.24 -17.74 -1.15
CA PRO A 58 -22.43 -18.76 -1.81
C PRO A 58 -22.23 -18.50 -3.31
N MET A 59 -23.14 -17.79 -3.98
CA MET A 59 -23.06 -17.48 -5.41
C MET A 59 -22.17 -16.26 -5.72
N LEU A 60 -22.06 -15.32 -4.78
CA LEU A 60 -21.23 -14.11 -4.94
C LEU A 60 -19.84 -14.26 -4.31
N LEU A 61 -19.71 -15.15 -3.33
CA LEU A 61 -18.47 -15.39 -2.59
C LEU A 61 -17.26 -15.70 -3.50
N PRO A 62 -17.34 -16.56 -4.53
CA PRO A 62 -16.19 -16.82 -5.39
C PRO A 62 -15.68 -15.56 -6.10
N ALA A 63 -16.59 -14.65 -6.48
CA ALA A 63 -16.22 -13.38 -7.11
C ALA A 63 -15.58 -12.41 -6.10
N SER A 64 -16.06 -12.36 -4.86
CA SER A 64 -15.40 -11.60 -3.79
C SER A 64 -13.98 -12.12 -3.51
N CYS A 65 -13.79 -13.44 -3.45
CA CYS A 65 -12.47 -14.05 -3.29
C CYS A 65 -11.51 -13.68 -4.42
N GLU A 66 -12.00 -13.74 -5.67
CA GLU A 66 -11.22 -13.34 -6.85
C GLU A 66 -10.78 -11.88 -6.78
N ARG A 67 -11.67 -10.96 -6.35
CA ARG A 67 -11.34 -9.54 -6.22
C ARG A 67 -10.30 -9.28 -5.13
N ILE A 68 -10.40 -9.96 -3.99
CA ILE A 68 -9.40 -9.88 -2.92
C ILE A 68 -8.05 -10.39 -3.42
N LYS A 69 -8.02 -11.56 -4.08
CA LYS A 69 -6.79 -12.09 -4.68
C LYS A 69 -6.19 -11.13 -5.69
N GLN A 70 -6.99 -10.58 -6.60
CA GLN A 70 -6.51 -9.63 -7.60
C GLN A 70 -5.94 -8.36 -6.96
N ALA A 71 -6.58 -7.84 -5.91
CA ALA A 71 -6.07 -6.70 -5.17
C ALA A 71 -4.74 -7.03 -4.45
N LEU A 72 -4.65 -8.20 -3.83
CA LEU A 72 -3.41 -8.70 -3.23
C LEU A 72 -2.28 -8.82 -4.26
N CYS A 73 -2.54 -9.45 -5.42
CA CYS A 73 -1.57 -9.56 -6.50
C CYS A 73 -1.12 -8.18 -7.01
N ARG A 74 -2.03 -7.21 -7.11
CA ARG A 74 -1.68 -5.83 -7.46
C ARG A 74 -0.75 -5.19 -6.44
N GLU A 75 -0.99 -5.37 -5.14
CA GLU A 75 -0.12 -4.86 -4.08
C GLU A 75 1.27 -5.52 -4.13
N LEU A 76 1.34 -6.82 -4.40
CA LEU A 76 2.59 -7.56 -4.52
C LEU A 76 3.33 -7.35 -5.85
N GLY A 77 2.70 -6.73 -6.86
CA GLY A 77 3.23 -6.69 -8.23
C GLY A 77 3.38 -8.09 -8.85
N ALA A 78 2.51 -9.02 -8.45
CA ALA A 78 2.50 -10.41 -8.88
C ALA A 78 1.44 -10.67 -9.96
N VAL A 79 1.64 -11.73 -10.75
CA VAL A 79 0.62 -12.22 -11.69
C VAL A 79 -0.40 -13.07 -10.91
N SER A 80 -1.69 -12.96 -11.25
CA SER A 80 -2.80 -13.68 -10.60
C SER A 80 -2.91 -15.17 -10.99
N SER A 81 -1.82 -15.81 -11.41
CA SER A 81 -1.75 -17.26 -11.64
C SER A 81 -1.99 -18.05 -10.35
N TRP A 82 -2.25 -19.34 -10.45
CA TRP A 82 -2.40 -20.26 -9.31
C TRP A 82 -2.08 -21.70 -9.70
N SER A 83 -1.68 -22.52 -8.74
CA SER A 83 -1.47 -23.97 -8.89
C SER A 83 -2.29 -24.80 -7.89
N GLY A 84 -2.67 -24.22 -6.74
CA GLY A 84 -3.49 -24.88 -5.74
C GLY A 84 -4.95 -24.42 -5.73
N GLY A 85 -5.88 -25.37 -5.77
CA GLY A 85 -7.32 -25.10 -5.63
C GLY A 85 -7.73 -24.82 -4.18
N ILE A 86 -8.64 -23.86 -3.98
CA ILE A 86 -9.13 -23.42 -2.68
C ILE A 86 -10.62 -23.76 -2.57
N CYS A 87 -10.95 -24.71 -1.71
CA CYS A 87 -12.32 -25.09 -1.40
C CYS A 87 -12.82 -24.35 -0.16
N ILE A 88 -13.88 -23.55 -0.30
CA ILE A 88 -14.51 -22.85 0.81
C ILE A 88 -15.83 -23.54 1.16
N LYS A 89 -15.95 -24.03 2.39
CA LYS A 89 -17.16 -24.64 2.93
C LYS A 89 -17.84 -23.66 3.87
N LEU A 90 -19.04 -23.21 3.48
CA LEU A 90 -19.89 -22.39 4.33
C LEU A 90 -20.66 -23.27 5.30
N GLN A 91 -20.67 -22.88 6.57
CA GLN A 91 -21.46 -23.51 7.63
C GLN A 91 -22.40 -22.48 8.27
N PRO A 92 -23.55 -22.90 8.83
CA PRO A 92 -24.39 -22.01 9.62
C PRO A 92 -23.57 -21.39 10.76
N ALA A 93 -23.58 -20.05 10.85
CA ALA A 93 -22.93 -19.35 11.95
C ALA A 93 -23.71 -19.64 13.23
N SER A 94 -23.08 -20.02 14.33
CA SER A 94 -23.71 -20.24 15.64
C SER A 94 -23.46 -19.06 16.60
N SER A 95 -22.34 -18.36 16.41
CA SER A 95 -21.89 -17.22 17.21
C SER A 95 -21.19 -16.18 16.31
N PRO A 96 -21.19 -14.88 16.65
CA PRO A 96 -20.34 -13.89 15.96
C PRO A 96 -18.85 -14.25 16.02
N ASP A 97 -18.45 -15.03 17.03
CA ASP A 97 -17.05 -15.40 17.27
C ASP A 97 -16.63 -16.71 16.60
N ASP A 98 -17.52 -17.33 15.83
CA ASP A 98 -17.23 -18.56 15.10
C ASP A 98 -15.90 -18.47 14.32
N LEU A 99 -15.09 -19.51 14.49
CA LEU A 99 -13.73 -19.54 13.94
C LEU A 99 -13.75 -19.84 12.44
N VAL A 100 -12.85 -19.16 11.72
CA VAL A 100 -12.50 -19.54 10.36
C VAL A 100 -11.30 -20.48 10.42
N THR A 101 -11.47 -21.72 9.94
CA THR A 101 -10.41 -22.72 9.94
C THR A 101 -9.84 -22.87 8.53
N ILE A 102 -8.51 -22.86 8.40
CA ILE A 102 -7.81 -23.06 7.13
C ILE A 102 -6.93 -24.30 7.29
N SER A 103 -7.09 -25.29 6.41
CA SER A 103 -6.20 -26.43 6.30
C SER A 103 -5.58 -26.49 4.91
N SER A 104 -4.36 -27.05 4.84
CA SER A 104 -3.62 -27.26 3.60
C SER A 104 -3.08 -28.68 3.58
N ASP A 105 -3.42 -29.42 2.53
CA ASP A 105 -3.06 -30.81 2.36
C ASP A 105 -2.33 -30.99 1.03
N TYR A 106 -1.26 -31.78 1.04
CA TYR A 106 -0.50 -32.11 -0.16
C TYR A 106 -1.00 -33.44 -0.75
N PHE A 107 -1.45 -33.41 -2.00
CA PHE A 107 -1.90 -34.58 -2.75
C PHE A 107 -0.98 -34.84 -3.95
N ARG A 108 -1.22 -35.95 -4.67
CA ARG A 108 -0.46 -36.28 -5.90
C ARG A 108 -0.56 -35.21 -6.98
N ASP A 109 -1.66 -34.45 -7.00
CA ASP A 109 -1.91 -33.35 -7.94
C ASP A 109 -1.52 -31.97 -7.37
N GLY A 110 -0.80 -31.94 -6.24
CA GLY A 110 -0.29 -30.72 -5.62
C GLY A 110 -1.04 -30.31 -4.36
N TRP A 111 -0.78 -29.08 -3.91
CA TRP A 111 -1.40 -28.50 -2.72
C TRP A 111 -2.88 -28.19 -2.94
N LYS A 112 -3.70 -28.54 -1.95
CA LYS A 112 -5.11 -28.15 -1.88
C LYS A 112 -5.39 -27.48 -0.55
N TYR A 113 -6.30 -26.52 -0.59
CA TYR A 113 -6.65 -25.72 0.58
C TYR A 113 -8.12 -25.87 0.87
N GLN A 114 -8.46 -26.02 2.15
CA GLN A 114 -9.83 -25.98 2.62
C GLN A 114 -9.99 -24.84 3.62
N VAL A 115 -11.02 -24.02 3.40
CA VAL A 115 -11.44 -22.96 4.31
C VAL A 115 -12.83 -23.31 4.82
N LEU A 116 -12.97 -23.56 6.12
CA LEU A 116 -14.26 -23.71 6.78
C LEU A 116 -14.64 -22.37 7.39
N MET A 117 -15.80 -21.84 7.02
CA MET A 117 -16.17 -20.46 7.31
C MET A 117 -17.66 -20.34 7.67
N PRO A 118 -18.02 -19.61 8.74
CA PRO A 118 -19.42 -19.33 9.04
C PRO A 118 -20.07 -18.45 7.96
N GLU A 119 -21.36 -18.66 7.70
CA GLU A 119 -22.12 -17.89 6.69
C GLU A 119 -22.32 -16.42 7.07
N VAL A 120 -22.14 -16.08 8.35
CA VAL A 120 -22.03 -14.72 8.85
C VAL A 120 -20.67 -14.57 9.49
N VAL A 121 -19.91 -13.56 9.07
CA VAL A 121 -18.54 -13.36 9.53
C VAL A 121 -18.21 -11.87 9.56
N ASP A 122 -17.28 -11.47 10.42
CA ASP A 122 -16.71 -10.12 10.39
C ASP A 122 -15.98 -9.85 9.06
N ARG A 123 -16.12 -8.63 8.54
CA ARG A 123 -15.51 -8.18 7.29
C ARG A 123 -13.98 -8.31 7.29
N ASN A 124 -13.33 -7.96 8.40
CA ASN A 124 -11.87 -8.08 8.53
C ASN A 124 -11.49 -9.56 8.57
N ARG A 125 -12.19 -10.36 9.37
CA ARG A 125 -11.97 -11.82 9.50
C ARG A 125 -12.12 -12.54 8.16
N PHE A 126 -13.12 -12.18 7.35
CA PHE A 126 -13.29 -12.67 5.98
C PHE A 126 -12.10 -12.33 5.09
N THR A 127 -11.75 -11.05 5.01
CA THR A 127 -10.66 -10.57 4.15
C THR A 127 -9.34 -11.21 4.55
N ARG A 128 -9.07 -11.27 5.86
CA ARG A 128 -7.92 -11.94 6.45
C ARG A 128 -7.82 -13.40 6.06
N ALA A 129 -8.91 -14.15 6.12
CA ALA A 129 -8.91 -15.56 5.73
C ALA A 129 -8.56 -15.75 4.25
N ILE A 130 -9.11 -14.91 3.37
CA ILE A 130 -8.83 -14.99 1.93
C ILE A 130 -7.39 -14.56 1.61
N VAL A 131 -6.88 -13.50 2.25
CA VAL A 131 -5.47 -13.09 2.12
C VAL A 131 -4.55 -14.20 2.62
N ARG A 132 -4.82 -14.78 3.79
CA ARG A 132 -4.01 -15.87 4.38
C ARG A 132 -3.92 -17.07 3.45
N VAL A 133 -5.06 -17.60 2.97
CA VAL A 133 -5.04 -18.78 2.09
C VAL A 133 -4.42 -18.46 0.73
N SER A 134 -4.55 -17.23 0.24
CA SER A 134 -3.92 -16.81 -1.03
C SER A 134 -2.40 -16.70 -0.90
N LEU A 135 -1.89 -16.10 0.18
CA LEU A 135 -0.45 -16.04 0.46
C LEU A 135 0.12 -17.45 0.69
N GLN A 136 -0.62 -18.32 1.39
CA GLN A 136 -0.23 -19.70 1.60
C GLN A 136 -0.16 -20.49 0.28
N GLU A 137 -1.11 -20.28 -0.63
CA GLU A 137 -1.07 -20.88 -1.97
C GLU A 137 0.12 -20.38 -2.77
N MET A 138 0.38 -19.07 -2.76
CA MET A 138 1.54 -18.47 -3.42
C MET A 138 2.86 -19.04 -2.90
N ALA A 139 2.98 -19.17 -1.58
CA ALA A 139 4.20 -19.65 -0.92
C ALA A 139 4.48 -21.15 -1.14
N ASN A 140 3.43 -21.94 -1.40
CA ASN A 140 3.53 -23.38 -1.59
C ASN A 140 3.71 -23.81 -3.06
N ARG A 141 3.74 -22.89 -4.04
CA ARG A 141 3.79 -23.25 -5.48
C ARG A 141 5.02 -24.09 -5.85
N GLY A 142 6.15 -23.86 -5.19
CA GLY A 142 7.38 -24.64 -5.35
C GLY A 142 7.55 -25.78 -4.32
N ALA A 143 6.60 -25.94 -3.39
CA ALA A 143 6.74 -26.80 -2.23
C ALA A 143 6.36 -28.26 -2.55
N THR A 144 7.23 -29.20 -2.18
CA THR A 144 6.98 -30.65 -2.37
C THR A 144 6.96 -31.47 -1.09
N ALA A 145 7.49 -30.94 0.01
CA ALA A 145 7.68 -31.68 1.26
C ALA A 145 6.88 -31.12 2.45
N HIS A 146 6.97 -29.81 2.70
CA HIS A 146 6.26 -29.14 3.80
C HIS A 146 5.54 -27.87 3.32
N GLY A 147 4.50 -27.48 4.05
CA GLY A 147 3.82 -26.21 3.80
C GLY A 147 4.69 -25.06 4.28
N ALA A 148 4.64 -23.93 3.57
CA ALA A 148 5.23 -22.68 4.03
C ALA A 148 4.57 -22.21 5.33
N ASP A 149 5.32 -21.56 6.20
CA ASP A 149 4.75 -20.80 7.30
C ASP A 149 4.68 -19.32 6.91
N VAL A 150 3.49 -18.75 6.81
CA VAL A 150 3.28 -17.36 6.42
C VAL A 150 3.15 -16.51 7.68
N PRO A 151 4.03 -15.53 7.91
CA PRO A 151 4.02 -14.78 9.16
C PRO A 151 2.73 -13.98 9.33
N ALA A 152 2.21 -13.94 10.57
CA ALA A 152 0.95 -13.31 10.91
C ALA A 152 0.92 -11.81 10.53
N TRP A 153 2.02 -11.08 10.75
CA TRP A 153 2.11 -9.66 10.39
C TRP A 153 1.96 -9.41 8.89
N LEU A 154 2.37 -10.37 8.04
CA LEU A 154 2.24 -10.25 6.59
C LEU A 154 0.76 -10.38 6.18
N VAL A 155 0.08 -11.36 6.77
CA VAL A 155 -1.35 -11.58 6.56
C VAL A 155 -2.15 -10.36 7.03
N GLU A 156 -1.94 -9.89 8.26
CA GLU A 156 -2.68 -8.75 8.81
C GLU A 156 -2.39 -7.45 8.06
N GLY A 157 -1.12 -7.19 7.77
CA GLY A 157 -0.71 -5.96 7.11
C GLY A 157 -1.32 -5.82 5.72
N PHE A 158 -1.33 -6.89 4.91
CA PHE A 158 -2.03 -6.86 3.63
C PHE A 158 -3.55 -6.83 3.78
N SER A 159 -4.12 -7.53 4.75
CA SER A 159 -5.58 -7.52 4.97
C SER A 159 -6.10 -6.13 5.28
N ARG A 160 -5.46 -5.42 6.22
CA ARG A 160 -5.82 -4.04 6.58
C ARG A 160 -5.57 -3.08 5.41
N ARG A 161 -4.49 -3.27 4.65
CA ARG A 161 -4.20 -2.48 3.45
C ARG A 161 -5.29 -2.62 2.40
N LEU A 162 -5.69 -3.85 2.07
CA LEU A 162 -6.74 -4.10 1.09
C LEU A 162 -8.08 -3.47 1.51
N LEU A 163 -8.44 -3.57 2.78
CA LEU A 163 -9.64 -2.93 3.30
C LEU A 163 -9.55 -1.40 3.22
N ALA A 164 -8.40 -0.82 3.55
CA ALA A 164 -8.24 0.62 3.54
C ALA A 164 -8.22 1.26 2.13
N PHE A 165 -7.78 0.52 1.11
CA PHE A 165 -7.66 1.01 -0.27
C PHE A 165 -8.73 0.47 -1.23
N SER A 166 -9.60 -0.45 -0.82
CA SER A 166 -10.55 -1.10 -1.72
C SER A 166 -11.88 -1.52 -1.08
N GLU A 167 -12.25 -0.94 0.07
CA GLU A 167 -13.36 -1.43 0.91
C GLU A 167 -14.69 -1.62 0.16
N ALA A 168 -15.04 -0.69 -0.73
CA ALA A 168 -16.30 -0.76 -1.48
C ALA A 168 -16.28 -1.79 -2.63
N ALA A 169 -15.11 -2.19 -3.15
CA ALA A 169 -15.03 -3.04 -4.34
C ALA A 169 -14.80 -4.54 -4.04
N LEU A 170 -14.24 -4.87 -2.87
CA LEU A 170 -13.76 -6.24 -2.60
C LEU A 170 -14.86 -7.25 -2.30
N ILE A 171 -15.86 -6.86 -1.51
CA ILE A 171 -16.88 -7.77 -1.00
C ILE A 171 -18.22 -7.43 -1.63
N LEU A 172 -18.75 -8.37 -2.40
CA LEU A 172 -20.07 -8.22 -3.02
C LEU A 172 -21.17 -8.42 -1.97
N PRO A 173 -22.04 -7.42 -1.75
CA PRO A 173 -23.17 -7.57 -0.84
C PRO A 173 -24.19 -8.56 -1.39
N SER A 174 -24.87 -9.30 -0.50
CA SER A 174 -26.03 -10.10 -0.88
C SER A 174 -27.11 -9.20 -1.52
N PRO A 175 -27.78 -9.62 -2.61
CA PRO A 175 -28.85 -8.83 -3.21
C PRO A 175 -29.98 -8.59 -2.20
N ARG A 176 -30.27 -7.33 -1.87
CA ARG A 176 -31.42 -7.01 -1.01
C ARG A 176 -32.68 -6.95 -1.86
N ALA A 177 -33.66 -7.80 -1.58
CA ALA A 177 -34.98 -7.71 -2.18
C ALA A 177 -35.63 -6.38 -1.77
N ALA A 178 -36.14 -5.62 -2.74
CA ALA A 178 -37.00 -4.47 -2.49
C ALA A 178 -38.37 -4.74 -3.13
N PRO A 179 -39.46 -4.19 -2.56
CA PRO A 179 -40.83 -4.50 -2.98
C PRO A 179 -41.11 -4.24 -4.47
N ASN A 180 -40.28 -3.44 -5.16
CA ASN A 180 -40.47 -3.04 -6.56
C ASN A 180 -39.30 -3.44 -7.49
N GLY A 181 -38.52 -4.47 -7.16
CA GLY A 181 -37.41 -4.97 -7.97
C GLY A 181 -36.02 -4.82 -7.33
N LEU A 182 -34.98 -5.28 -8.04
CA LEU A 182 -33.59 -5.29 -7.57
C LEU A 182 -33.15 -3.88 -7.14
N ARG A 183 -32.77 -3.70 -5.87
CA ARG A 183 -32.06 -2.48 -5.43
C ARG A 183 -30.63 -2.54 -5.99
N LEU A 184 -30.43 -1.93 -7.15
CA LEU A 184 -29.11 -1.59 -7.66
C LEU A 184 -28.51 -0.51 -6.75
N SER A 185 -27.75 -0.94 -5.76
CA SER A 185 -26.84 -0.04 -5.05
C SER A 185 -25.70 0.28 -6.01
N SER A 186 -25.83 1.39 -6.74
CA SER A 186 -24.67 2.02 -7.39
C SER A 186 -23.69 2.35 -6.27
N MET A 187 -22.67 1.51 -6.11
CA MET A 187 -21.51 1.88 -5.30
C MET A 187 -20.82 3.00 -6.06
N LEU A 188 -21.24 4.23 -5.76
CA LEU A 188 -20.39 5.40 -5.91
C LEU A 188 -19.13 5.04 -5.13
N VAL A 189 -18.09 4.65 -5.86
CA VAL A 189 -16.73 4.52 -5.37
C VAL A 189 -16.38 5.92 -4.92
N ASP A 190 -16.66 6.22 -3.66
CA ASP A 190 -16.38 7.53 -3.09
C ASP A 190 -14.85 7.65 -3.14
N GLU A 191 -14.33 8.47 -4.06
CA GLU A 191 -12.90 8.81 -4.15
C GLU A 191 -12.39 9.52 -2.87
N ARG A 192 -13.21 9.59 -1.82
CA ARG A 192 -12.89 9.99 -0.46
C ARG A 192 -12.02 8.96 0.27
N HIS A 193 -10.98 8.42 -0.38
CA HIS A 193 -9.89 7.65 0.24
C HIS A 193 -8.96 8.52 1.12
N LYS A 194 -9.53 9.50 1.80
CA LYS A 194 -8.79 10.44 2.61
C LYS A 194 -8.50 9.81 3.97
N LYS A 195 -7.30 9.23 4.02
CA LYS A 195 -6.43 9.03 5.20
C LYS A 195 -6.51 7.69 5.97
N PRO A 196 -6.35 6.52 5.30
CA PRO A 196 -6.05 5.24 5.97
C PRO A 196 -5.00 5.29 7.08
N LEU A 197 -3.92 6.05 6.86
CA LEU A 197 -2.80 6.13 7.79
C LEU A 197 -3.06 7.08 8.97
N GLU A 198 -4.06 7.97 8.93
CA GLU A 198 -4.34 8.87 10.07
C GLU A 198 -4.98 8.15 11.25
N LYS A 199 -5.93 7.24 10.98
CA LYS A 199 -6.51 6.41 12.03
C LYS A 199 -5.45 5.52 12.68
N VAL A 200 -4.55 4.98 11.85
CA VAL A 200 -3.42 4.17 12.30
C VAL A 200 -2.43 5.02 13.10
N HIS A 201 -2.14 6.23 12.65
CA HIS A 201 -1.31 7.19 13.38
C HIS A 201 -1.89 7.47 14.77
N ALA A 202 -3.17 7.81 14.87
CA ALA A 202 -3.82 8.05 16.15
C ALA A 202 -3.73 6.84 17.09
N SER A 203 -3.96 5.62 16.57
CA SER A 203 -3.85 4.38 17.34
C SER A 203 -2.41 4.11 17.83
N LEU A 204 -1.41 4.27 16.95
CA LEU A 204 0.00 4.04 17.27
C LEU A 204 0.63 5.15 18.11
N CYS A 205 0.07 6.36 18.14
CA CYS A 205 0.46 7.40 19.09
C CYS A 205 -0.11 7.17 20.49
N ALA A 206 -1.34 6.64 20.57
CA ALA A 206 -2.01 6.38 21.84
C ALA A 206 -1.48 5.14 22.57
N ASN A 207 -0.81 4.22 21.85
CA ASN A 207 -0.34 2.95 22.37
C ASN A 207 1.11 2.70 21.97
N THR A 208 1.86 1.90 22.72
CA THR A 208 3.19 1.46 22.31
C THR A 208 3.06 0.45 21.16
N PRO A 209 3.57 0.75 19.95
CA PRO A 209 3.50 -0.19 18.83
C PRO A 209 4.35 -1.43 19.10
N PHE A 210 3.93 -2.58 18.56
CA PHE A 210 4.67 -3.84 18.67
C PHE A 210 6.08 -3.70 18.09
N THR A 211 7.08 -4.23 18.79
CA THR A 211 8.45 -4.45 18.30
C THR A 211 8.47 -5.47 17.16
N PHE A 212 9.59 -5.57 16.42
CA PHE A 212 9.67 -6.58 15.36
C PHE A 212 9.69 -8.00 15.93
N GLU A 213 10.27 -8.20 17.11
CA GLU A 213 10.18 -9.46 17.85
C GLU A 213 8.73 -9.84 18.20
N GLU A 214 7.95 -8.93 18.76
CA GLU A 214 6.55 -9.21 19.12
C GLU A 214 5.65 -9.36 17.87
N LEU A 215 5.95 -8.65 16.77
CA LEU A 215 5.29 -8.88 15.47
C LEU A 215 5.59 -10.28 14.91
N SER A 216 6.79 -10.79 15.16
CA SER A 216 7.24 -12.11 14.72
C SER A 216 6.58 -13.24 15.51
N TRP A 217 6.29 -12.99 16.78
CA TRP A 217 5.78 -13.97 17.73
C TRP A 217 4.60 -13.40 18.55
N PRO A 218 3.43 -13.19 17.92
CA PRO A 218 2.28 -12.67 18.62
C PRO A 218 1.79 -13.64 19.72
N SER A 219 1.41 -13.09 20.86
CA SER A 219 0.78 -13.87 21.94
C SER A 219 -0.56 -14.44 21.46
N PRO A 220 -0.89 -15.71 21.78
CA PRO A 220 -2.20 -16.27 21.47
C PRO A 220 -3.33 -15.67 22.31
N ASP A 221 -3.01 -15.10 23.47
CA ASP A 221 -3.97 -14.57 24.45
C ASP A 221 -4.04 -13.03 24.39
N GLN A 222 -4.34 -12.47 23.21
CA GLN A 222 -4.48 -11.03 23.01
C GLN A 222 -5.90 -10.54 23.32
N THR A 223 -6.01 -9.35 23.90
CA THR A 223 -7.30 -8.64 23.98
C THR A 223 -7.67 -8.08 22.60
N ALA A 224 -8.95 -7.77 22.38
CA ALA A 224 -9.40 -7.14 21.12
C ALA A 224 -8.65 -5.83 20.80
N GLU A 225 -8.24 -5.07 21.81
CA GLU A 225 -7.43 -3.86 21.65
C GLU A 225 -6.01 -4.18 21.18
N GLN A 226 -5.40 -5.23 21.73
CA GLN A 226 -4.08 -5.70 21.31
C GLN A 226 -4.11 -6.31 19.90
N GLU A 227 -5.19 -7.00 19.52
CA GLU A 227 -5.37 -7.50 18.16
C GLU A 227 -5.48 -6.36 17.14
N ASP A 228 -6.24 -5.29 17.43
CA ASP A 228 -6.31 -4.14 16.53
C ASP A 228 -4.97 -3.37 16.48
N LEU A 229 -4.27 -3.25 17.61
CA LEU A 229 -2.93 -2.67 17.66
C LEU A 229 -1.93 -3.50 16.84
N PHE A 230 -1.96 -4.82 16.96
CA PHE A 230 -1.14 -5.74 16.16
C PHE A 230 -1.43 -5.56 14.66
N ALA A 231 -2.71 -5.46 14.27
CA ALA A 231 -3.11 -5.23 12.89
C ALA A 231 -2.64 -3.85 12.38
N ASN A 232 -2.73 -2.80 13.20
CA ASN A 232 -2.27 -1.45 12.87
C ASN A 232 -0.73 -1.39 12.74
N SER A 233 0.01 -2.03 13.66
CA SER A 233 1.46 -2.18 13.59
C SER A 233 1.88 -2.96 12.34
N SER A 234 1.23 -4.09 12.06
CA SER A 234 1.49 -4.93 10.88
C SER A 234 1.23 -4.19 9.57
N TYR A 235 0.12 -3.43 9.51
CA TYR A 235 -0.19 -2.57 8.37
C TYR A 235 0.88 -1.51 8.16
N PHE A 236 1.28 -0.80 9.21
CA PHE A 236 2.34 0.21 9.10
C PHE A 236 3.67 -0.43 8.68
N PHE A 237 4.04 -1.57 9.26
CA PHE A 237 5.25 -2.33 8.92
C PHE A 237 5.28 -2.74 7.44
N VAL A 238 4.21 -3.36 6.92
CA VAL A 238 4.10 -3.75 5.50
C VAL A 238 4.17 -2.51 4.59
N ASN A 239 3.53 -1.40 4.96
CA ASN A 239 3.64 -0.16 4.19
C ASN A 239 5.09 0.31 4.11
N GLN A 240 5.81 0.33 5.24
CA GLN A 240 7.21 0.78 5.25
C GLN A 240 8.11 -0.13 4.40
N LEU A 241 7.92 -1.45 4.43
CA LEU A 241 8.65 -2.38 3.57
C LEU A 241 8.33 -2.17 2.08
N LEU A 242 7.08 -1.86 1.74
CA LEU A 242 6.67 -1.53 0.36
C LEU A 242 7.24 -0.20 -0.16
N LEU A 243 7.68 0.70 0.74
CA LEU A 243 8.30 1.97 0.36
C LEU A 243 9.76 1.83 -0.09
N PHE A 244 10.38 0.66 0.12
CA PHE A 244 11.68 0.34 -0.49
C PHE A 244 11.55 0.27 -2.02
N PRO A 245 12.57 0.71 -2.78
CA PRO A 245 12.56 0.67 -4.24
C PRO A 245 12.14 -0.68 -4.83
N ASP A 246 12.66 -1.77 -4.24
CA ASP A 246 12.40 -3.14 -4.69
C ASP A 246 11.48 -3.91 -3.72
N GLY A 247 10.76 -3.23 -2.81
CA GLY A 247 9.99 -3.89 -1.74
C GLY A 247 8.97 -4.92 -2.24
N ARG A 248 8.30 -4.65 -3.36
CA ARG A 248 7.38 -5.61 -4.02
C ARG A 248 8.12 -6.82 -4.60
N ALA A 249 9.34 -6.64 -5.09
CA ALA A 249 10.17 -7.75 -5.55
C ALA A 249 10.66 -8.59 -4.35
N CYS A 250 11.08 -7.94 -3.26
CA CYS A 250 11.45 -8.61 -2.02
C CYS A 250 10.30 -9.45 -1.45
N PHE A 251 9.07 -8.93 -1.38
CA PHE A 251 7.93 -9.74 -0.92
C PHE A 251 7.66 -10.97 -1.80
N ARG A 252 7.80 -10.84 -3.13
CA ARG A 252 7.64 -11.99 -4.03
C ARG A 252 8.73 -13.04 -3.80
N ALA A 253 10.00 -12.60 -3.71
CA ALA A 253 11.13 -13.47 -3.42
C ALA A 253 10.97 -14.18 -2.07
N MET A 254 10.51 -13.46 -1.04
CA MET A 254 10.21 -14.05 0.28
C MET A 254 9.19 -15.18 0.14
N LEU A 255 8.04 -14.92 -0.52
CA LEU A 255 7.00 -15.94 -0.70
C LEU A 255 7.51 -17.17 -1.46
N ASP A 256 8.30 -16.98 -2.52
CA ASP A 256 8.87 -18.07 -3.32
C ASP A 256 9.85 -18.95 -2.51
N GLU A 257 10.44 -18.41 -1.45
CA GLU A 257 11.39 -19.09 -0.57
C GLU A 257 10.80 -19.62 0.74
N LEU A 258 9.57 -19.22 1.11
CA LEU A 258 8.98 -19.61 2.40
C LEU A 258 8.88 -21.13 2.58
N SER A 259 8.54 -21.86 1.52
CA SER A 259 8.45 -23.32 1.60
C SER A 259 9.79 -24.06 1.54
N GLN A 260 10.90 -23.35 1.38
CA GLN A 260 12.25 -23.91 1.40
C GLN A 260 12.85 -23.90 2.81
N HIS A 261 12.22 -23.18 3.75
CA HIS A 261 12.72 -22.97 5.10
C HIS A 261 11.62 -23.23 6.12
N TYR A 262 11.95 -23.93 7.21
CA TYR A 262 11.03 -24.08 8.35
C TYR A 262 10.86 -22.77 9.14
N ASN A 263 11.80 -21.85 8.99
CA ASN A 263 11.76 -20.55 9.61
C ASN A 263 11.58 -19.47 8.55
N TRP A 264 10.41 -18.83 8.53
CA TRP A 264 10.06 -17.75 7.61
C TRP A 264 11.01 -16.55 7.71
N GLN A 265 11.66 -16.33 8.87
CA GLN A 265 12.59 -15.22 9.09
C GLN A 265 13.82 -15.34 8.18
N LEU A 266 14.24 -16.57 7.85
CA LEU A 266 15.34 -16.80 6.93
C LEU A 266 14.97 -16.35 5.50
N SER A 267 13.79 -16.75 5.03
CA SER A 267 13.25 -16.32 3.73
C SER A 267 13.08 -14.79 3.69
N PHE A 268 12.64 -14.18 4.79
CA PHE A 268 12.51 -12.72 4.90
C PHE A 268 13.86 -12.02 4.77
N LEU A 269 14.87 -12.43 5.55
CA LEU A 269 16.19 -11.79 5.52
C LEU A 269 16.89 -11.99 4.17
N HIS A 270 16.78 -13.18 3.56
CA HIS A 270 17.37 -13.41 2.24
C HIS A 270 16.69 -12.54 1.17
N ALA A 271 15.36 -12.45 1.18
CA ALA A 271 14.62 -11.62 0.24
C ALA A 271 14.85 -10.11 0.41
N PHE A 272 15.09 -9.65 1.65
CA PHE A 272 15.38 -8.25 1.99
C PHE A 272 16.88 -8.00 2.27
N GLN A 273 17.78 -8.88 1.81
CA GLN A 273 19.21 -8.86 2.16
C GLN A 273 19.95 -7.57 1.79
N ALA A 274 19.44 -6.82 0.82
CA ALA A 274 19.99 -5.52 0.43
C ALA A 274 19.77 -4.43 1.50
N TYR A 275 18.84 -4.66 2.43
CA TYR A 275 18.43 -3.72 3.48
C TYR A 275 18.71 -4.25 4.89
N PHE A 276 18.59 -5.56 5.10
CA PHE A 276 18.76 -6.19 6.42
C PHE A 276 19.64 -7.44 6.32
N HIS A 277 20.70 -7.51 7.12
CA HIS A 277 21.57 -8.68 7.17
C HIS A 277 21.19 -9.64 8.31
N GLN A 278 20.64 -9.09 9.40
CA GLN A 278 20.24 -9.82 10.60
C GLN A 278 18.94 -9.24 11.18
N PRO A 279 18.19 -10.00 12.00
CA PRO A 279 16.94 -9.53 12.61
C PRO A 279 17.08 -8.21 13.39
N LEU A 280 18.24 -8.00 14.03
CA LEU A 280 18.53 -6.78 14.77
C LEU A 280 18.53 -5.52 13.87
N ASP A 281 18.90 -5.65 12.60
CA ASP A 281 18.86 -4.52 11.66
C ASP A 281 17.40 -4.11 11.37
N VAL A 282 16.51 -5.10 11.30
CA VAL A 282 15.06 -4.92 11.11
C VAL A 282 14.47 -4.22 12.34
N GLU A 283 14.80 -4.67 13.54
CA GLU A 283 14.33 -4.08 14.80
C GLU A 283 14.75 -2.61 14.93
N LYS A 284 16.01 -2.29 14.62
CA LYS A 284 16.54 -0.92 14.64
C LYS A 284 15.83 -0.03 13.61
N TRP A 285 15.68 -0.53 12.38
CA TRP A 285 15.00 0.20 11.33
C TRP A 285 13.53 0.44 11.69
N TRP A 286 12.85 -0.59 12.20
CA TRP A 286 11.45 -0.54 12.58
C TRP A 286 11.20 0.45 13.72
N SER A 287 12.00 0.38 14.78
CA SER A 287 11.95 1.32 15.91
C SER A 287 12.07 2.77 15.43
N LEU A 288 12.94 3.04 14.46
CA LEU A 288 13.11 4.36 13.86
C LEU A 288 11.89 4.76 13.01
N GLN A 289 11.26 3.84 12.27
CA GLN A 289 10.02 4.15 11.54
C GLN A 289 8.88 4.49 12.51
N VAL A 290 8.72 3.70 13.57
CA VAL A 290 7.72 3.93 14.61
C VAL A 290 7.94 5.29 15.27
N ALA A 291 9.15 5.58 15.76
CA ALA A 291 9.44 6.85 16.44
C ALA A 291 9.22 8.07 15.52
N ARG A 292 9.55 7.96 14.23
CA ARG A 292 9.28 9.03 13.25
C ARG A 292 7.79 9.21 12.98
N PHE A 293 7.06 8.10 12.95
CA PHE A 293 5.63 8.11 12.71
C PHE A 293 4.88 8.67 13.91
N THR A 294 5.19 8.24 15.13
CA THR A 294 4.45 8.62 16.35
C THR A 294 4.97 9.90 17.01
N GLY A 295 6.23 10.27 16.79
CA GLY A 295 6.90 11.41 17.42
C GLY A 295 6.63 12.76 16.75
N ARG A 296 5.73 12.84 15.77
CA ARG A 296 5.34 14.11 15.14
C ARG A 296 3.94 14.52 15.55
N ASP A 297 3.82 15.72 16.10
CA ASP A 297 2.55 16.41 16.25
C ASP A 297 1.90 16.60 14.87
N PHE A 298 1.02 15.67 14.49
CA PHE A 298 0.08 15.80 13.37
C PHE A 298 -1.02 16.86 13.64
N SER A 299 -0.96 17.53 14.79
CA SER A 299 -2.02 18.35 15.38
C SER A 299 -1.94 19.85 15.06
N GLN A 300 -1.14 20.30 14.07
CA GLN A 300 -1.12 21.72 13.70
C GLN A 300 -1.35 21.92 12.21
N ALA A 301 -2.49 22.50 11.84
CA ALA A 301 -2.79 22.97 10.49
C ALA A 301 -1.69 23.90 9.92
N SER A 302 -0.88 24.54 10.77
CA SER A 302 0.32 25.31 10.38
C SER A 302 1.43 24.44 9.76
N ALA A 303 1.63 23.20 10.25
CA ALA A 303 2.69 22.31 9.77
C ALA A 303 2.42 21.77 8.36
N VAL A 304 1.14 21.61 7.97
CA VAL A 304 0.76 21.16 6.62
C VAL A 304 1.01 22.26 5.60
N GLN A 305 0.66 23.50 5.90
CA GLN A 305 0.96 24.64 5.02
C GLN A 305 2.47 24.87 4.90
N ASP A 306 3.23 24.72 5.98
CA ASP A 306 4.69 24.79 5.94
C ASP A 306 5.32 23.62 5.18
N SER A 307 4.69 22.44 5.22
CA SER A 307 5.09 21.29 4.41
C SER A 307 4.85 21.56 2.91
N TRP A 308 3.71 22.15 2.53
CA TRP A 308 3.44 22.53 1.12
C TRP A 308 4.44 23.59 0.64
N ARG A 309 4.70 24.63 1.43
CA ARG A 309 5.72 25.65 1.10
C ARG A 309 7.12 25.07 0.95
N LYS A 310 7.52 24.13 1.82
CA LYS A 310 8.82 23.44 1.72
C LYS A 310 8.92 22.59 0.46
N LEU A 311 7.85 21.89 0.10
CA LEU A 311 7.79 21.14 -1.15
C LEU A 311 7.95 22.07 -2.36
N ASP A 312 7.28 23.22 -2.37
CA ASP A 312 7.41 24.21 -3.44
C ASP A 312 8.85 24.74 -3.54
N GLN A 313 9.49 25.01 -2.40
CA GLN A 313 10.89 25.42 -2.34
C GLN A 313 11.87 24.35 -2.84
N ILE A 314 11.55 23.05 -2.70
CA ILE A 314 12.39 21.97 -3.23
C ILE A 314 12.20 21.84 -4.75
N LEU A 315 10.97 21.98 -5.22
CA LEU A 315 10.61 21.88 -6.64
C LEU A 315 11.10 23.09 -7.46
N VAL A 316 11.43 24.20 -6.79
CA VAL A 316 12.07 25.38 -7.36
C VAL A 316 13.56 25.41 -7.00
N SER A 317 14.44 25.67 -7.96
CA SER A 317 15.88 25.82 -7.69
C SER A 317 16.26 27.28 -7.55
N GLY A 318 16.87 27.64 -6.42
CA GLY A 318 17.66 28.87 -6.30
C GLY A 318 19.06 28.62 -6.88
N LEU A 319 19.25 28.87 -8.17
CA LEU A 319 20.57 28.84 -8.77
C LEU A 319 21.30 30.15 -8.45
N GLN A 320 22.42 30.06 -7.72
CA GLN A 320 23.31 31.19 -7.53
C GLN A 320 24.14 31.33 -8.81
N VAL A 321 23.68 32.21 -9.71
CA VAL A 321 24.44 32.54 -10.92
C VAL A 321 25.67 33.32 -10.49
N ARG A 322 26.84 32.68 -10.50
CA ARG A 322 28.11 33.39 -10.47
C ARG A 322 28.26 34.01 -11.85
N MET A 323 27.92 35.29 -11.95
CA MET A 323 28.28 36.08 -13.13
C MET A 323 29.80 35.98 -13.29
N PRO A 324 30.33 35.67 -14.48
CA PRO A 324 31.74 35.90 -14.74
C PRO A 324 31.97 37.39 -14.54
N SER A 325 32.81 37.73 -13.56
CA SER A 325 33.29 39.09 -13.35
C SER A 325 34.22 39.43 -14.52
N ASP A 326 33.66 39.84 -15.65
CA ASP A 326 34.38 40.67 -16.60
C ASP A 326 34.46 42.06 -15.98
N ASP A 327 35.54 42.29 -15.24
CA ASP A 327 36.32 43.53 -15.21
C ASP A 327 37.27 43.52 -14.01
N ALA A 328 38.52 43.09 -14.24
CA ALA A 328 39.69 43.96 -14.09
C ALA A 328 41.00 43.14 -14.23
N PRO A 329 42.00 43.65 -14.99
CA PRO A 329 43.23 42.93 -15.27
C PRO A 329 44.26 43.06 -14.15
N ASP A 330 45.17 42.10 -14.20
CA ASP A 330 46.44 41.95 -13.50
C ASP A 330 47.27 43.26 -13.45
N LEU A 331 47.70 43.71 -12.26
CA LEU A 331 49.00 44.37 -12.02
C LEU A 331 49.34 44.42 -10.52
N ALA A 332 50.62 44.19 -10.24
CA ALA A 332 51.23 44.03 -8.94
C ALA A 332 51.59 45.36 -8.22
N ILE A 333 52.00 45.19 -6.95
CA ILE A 333 52.98 45.99 -6.16
C ILE A 333 52.43 46.91 -5.03
N THR A 334 52.87 46.56 -3.80
CA THR A 334 53.24 47.31 -2.57
C THR A 334 52.22 47.94 -1.59
N ASN A 335 52.26 47.36 -0.38
CA ASN A 335 52.59 47.95 0.94
C ASN A 335 52.12 49.35 1.39
N LEU A 336 51.60 49.32 2.63
CA LEU A 336 51.77 50.23 3.79
C LEU A 336 50.82 51.43 4.01
N GLU A 337 50.29 51.40 5.25
CA GLU A 337 49.92 52.50 6.17
C GLU A 337 48.49 53.10 6.19
N SER A 338 47.86 52.82 7.34
CA SER A 338 47.17 53.75 8.24
C SER A 338 45.74 54.25 7.95
N SER A 339 44.90 54.05 8.98
CA SER A 339 43.76 54.85 9.46
C SER A 339 42.95 55.70 8.48
N ASP A 340 41.66 55.39 8.35
CA ASP A 340 40.62 56.19 9.04
C ASP A 340 39.21 55.62 8.84
N LEU A 341 38.37 55.81 9.87
CA LEU A 341 36.95 55.54 9.89
C LEU A 341 36.19 56.41 8.88
N VAL A 342 35.32 55.81 8.04
CA VAL A 342 34.03 56.42 7.69
C VAL A 342 32.95 55.34 7.53
N VAL A 343 31.86 55.59 8.23
CA VAL A 343 30.61 54.86 8.34
C VAL A 343 29.78 54.94 7.04
N GLY A 344 29.16 53.81 6.67
CA GLY A 344 27.83 53.78 6.06
C GLY A 344 27.77 53.78 4.53
N THR A 345 27.50 52.61 3.95
CA THR A 345 26.27 52.31 3.18
C THR A 345 26.30 50.87 2.73
N ASN A 346 25.24 50.16 3.09
CA ASN A 346 25.05 48.75 2.84
C ASN A 346 24.78 48.56 1.34
N SER A 347 25.82 48.38 0.53
CA SER A 347 25.66 47.88 -0.83
C SER A 347 25.39 46.38 -0.76
N SER A 348 24.13 46.04 -0.49
CA SER A 348 23.58 44.71 -0.68
C SER A 348 23.53 44.37 -2.17
N ASN A 349 24.68 44.13 -2.79
CA ASN A 349 24.74 43.28 -3.98
C ASN A 349 24.72 41.82 -3.52
N GLY A 350 23.56 41.39 -3.02
CA GLY A 350 23.25 39.98 -2.83
C GLY A 350 22.99 39.33 -4.19
N PRO A 351 23.45 38.09 -4.44
CA PRO A 351 23.20 37.41 -5.70
C PRO A 351 21.69 37.28 -5.96
N LEU A 352 21.26 37.69 -7.16
CA LEU A 352 19.87 37.54 -7.62
C LEU A 352 19.53 36.04 -7.73
N HIS A 353 18.72 35.55 -6.81
CA HIS A 353 18.15 34.21 -6.88
C HIS A 353 17.10 34.18 -7.98
N THR A 354 17.38 33.50 -9.10
CA THR A 354 16.35 33.18 -10.10
C THR A 354 15.78 31.81 -9.78
N GLU A 355 14.49 31.78 -9.48
CA GLU A 355 13.71 30.57 -9.21
C GLU A 355 13.48 29.79 -10.52
N VAL A 356 14.07 28.60 -10.65
CA VAL A 356 14.00 27.75 -11.86
C VAL A 356 13.26 26.44 -11.55
N SER A 357 12.20 26.12 -12.28
CA SER A 357 11.44 24.86 -12.11
C SER A 357 12.20 23.62 -12.60
N LEU A 358 11.82 22.43 -12.14
CA LEU A 358 12.40 21.15 -12.57
C LEU A 358 12.33 20.94 -14.09
N GLN A 359 11.26 21.38 -14.76
CA GLN A 359 11.11 21.30 -16.21
C GLN A 359 12.17 22.14 -16.92
N LYS A 360 12.41 23.37 -16.44
CA LYS A 360 13.44 24.25 -16.99
C LYS A 360 14.84 23.69 -16.73
N LEU A 361 15.07 23.02 -15.59
CA LEU A 361 16.31 22.29 -15.34
C LEU A 361 16.52 21.15 -16.35
N ILE A 362 15.50 20.32 -16.60
CA ILE A 362 15.58 19.24 -17.60
C ILE A 362 15.83 19.80 -19.01
N GLN A 363 15.18 20.92 -19.39
CA GLN A 363 15.42 21.58 -20.68
C GLN A 363 16.86 22.09 -20.79
N ARG A 364 17.37 22.75 -19.74
CA ARG A 364 18.75 23.25 -19.66
C ARG A 364 19.78 22.10 -19.72
N TRP A 365 19.44 20.96 -19.13
CA TRP A 365 20.22 19.72 -19.21
C TRP A 365 20.39 19.13 -20.61
N GLU A 366 19.47 19.44 -21.53
CA GLU A 366 19.56 19.01 -22.93
C GLU A 366 20.33 20.00 -23.81
N THR A 367 20.40 21.26 -23.40
CA THR A 367 21.03 22.33 -24.19
C THR A 367 22.45 22.68 -23.74
N GLU A 368 22.77 22.49 -22.45
CA GLU A 368 24.06 22.89 -21.88
C GLU A 368 25.05 21.72 -21.74
N PRO A 369 26.36 21.97 -22.03
CA PRO A 369 27.39 20.95 -21.92
C PRO A 369 27.73 20.54 -20.46
N HIS A 370 27.47 21.42 -19.48
CA HIS A 370 27.72 21.17 -18.05
C HIS A 370 26.47 21.48 -17.21
N PRO A 371 25.52 20.56 -17.14
CA PRO A 371 24.23 20.87 -16.57
C PRO A 371 24.22 20.75 -15.02
N PRO A 372 23.38 21.52 -14.31
CA PRO A 372 23.37 21.60 -12.84
C PRO A 372 22.88 20.30 -12.17
N PRO A 373 23.54 19.72 -11.16
CA PRO A 373 23.26 18.36 -10.68
C PRO A 373 21.78 18.11 -10.30
N LEU A 374 21.06 17.24 -11.03
CA LEU A 374 19.69 16.82 -10.68
C LEU A 374 19.67 15.84 -9.49
N ASP A 375 20.80 15.19 -9.19
CA ASP A 375 20.94 14.29 -8.04
C ASP A 375 20.76 15.00 -6.70
N SER A 376 21.08 16.31 -6.62
CA SER A 376 20.81 17.09 -5.41
C SER A 376 19.31 17.24 -5.17
N LYS A 377 18.52 17.44 -6.24
CA LYS A 377 17.05 17.52 -6.15
C LYS A 377 16.40 16.18 -5.80
N LEU A 378 16.95 15.07 -6.31
CA LEU A 378 16.53 13.74 -5.86
C LEU A 378 16.81 13.54 -4.37
N ARG A 379 17.99 13.94 -3.88
CA ARG A 379 18.34 13.89 -2.46
C ARG A 379 17.46 14.81 -1.61
N GLU A 380 17.17 16.03 -2.07
CA GLU A 380 16.28 16.96 -1.36
C GLU A 380 14.85 16.41 -1.27
N LEU A 381 14.30 15.83 -2.35
CA LEU A 381 12.99 15.17 -2.35
C LEU A 381 12.99 13.91 -1.46
N GLU A 382 14.08 13.14 -1.46
CA GLU A 382 14.24 11.98 -0.59
C GLU A 382 14.33 12.39 0.89
N MET A 383 15.08 13.44 1.20
CA MET A 383 15.15 14.00 2.55
C MET A 383 13.81 14.59 2.99
N PHE A 384 13.10 15.23 2.07
CA PHE A 384 11.79 15.81 2.33
C PHE A 384 10.68 14.76 2.42
N ARG A 385 10.82 13.59 1.80
CA ARG A 385 9.91 12.46 2.02
C ARG A 385 9.82 12.10 3.50
N PHE A 386 10.92 12.22 4.24
CA PHE A 386 10.90 12.01 5.69
C PHE A 386 10.18 13.13 6.43
N GLN A 387 9.96 14.29 5.81
CA GLN A 387 9.32 15.46 6.39
C GLN A 387 7.89 15.74 5.90
N ALA A 388 7.49 15.17 4.77
CA ALA A 388 6.26 15.45 4.07
C ALA A 388 5.01 14.96 4.81
N ALA A 389 3.92 15.72 4.70
CA ALA A 389 2.60 15.28 5.16
C ALA A 389 2.12 14.05 4.35
N PRO A 390 1.27 13.16 4.90
CA PRO A 390 0.81 11.97 4.20
C PRO A 390 0.15 12.24 2.85
N ASP A 391 -0.61 13.33 2.76
CA ASP A 391 -1.27 13.78 1.52
C ASP A 391 -0.26 14.21 0.44
N GLN A 392 0.99 14.51 0.82
CA GLN A 392 2.09 14.88 -0.07
C GLN A 392 3.00 13.71 -0.41
N LEU A 393 3.01 12.63 0.38
CA LEU A 393 3.95 11.51 0.18
C LEU A 393 3.82 10.87 -1.20
N VAL A 394 2.59 10.66 -1.67
CA VAL A 394 2.33 10.11 -3.01
C VAL A 394 2.89 11.02 -4.09
N LEU A 395 2.68 12.33 -3.93
CA LEU A 395 3.14 13.34 -4.88
C LEU A 395 4.68 13.42 -4.89
N VAL A 396 5.32 13.44 -3.72
CA VAL A 396 6.79 13.43 -3.55
C VAL A 396 7.42 12.17 -4.17
N ASP A 397 6.82 11.00 -3.96
CA ASP A 397 7.29 9.75 -4.55
C ASP A 397 7.11 9.73 -6.08
N GLU A 398 6.04 10.32 -6.62
CA GLU A 398 5.82 10.44 -8.06
C GLU A 398 6.80 11.44 -8.73
N TYR A 399 7.11 12.57 -8.09
CA TYR A 399 8.17 13.48 -8.55
C TYR A 399 9.53 12.79 -8.57
N ARG A 400 9.89 12.12 -7.48
CA ARG A 400 11.15 11.38 -7.36
C ARG A 400 11.27 10.30 -8.43
N ARG A 401 10.21 9.50 -8.61
CA ARG A 401 10.16 8.45 -9.65
C ARG A 401 10.34 9.03 -11.05
N THR A 402 9.66 10.13 -11.37
CA THR A 402 9.77 10.78 -12.69
C THR A 402 11.20 11.23 -12.98
N LEU A 403 11.88 11.83 -11.98
CA LEU A 403 13.28 12.24 -12.11
C LEU A 403 14.24 11.04 -12.20
N GLN A 404 14.02 9.98 -11.42
CA GLN A 404 14.83 8.75 -11.48
C GLN A 404 14.69 8.04 -12.83
N GLU A 405 13.47 7.95 -13.36
CA GLU A 405 13.21 7.36 -14.68
C GLU A 405 13.91 8.15 -15.79
N TYR A 406 13.85 9.49 -15.74
CA TYR A 406 14.57 10.36 -16.66
C TYR A 406 16.09 10.15 -16.61
N LEU A 407 16.70 10.15 -15.41
CA LEU A 407 18.14 9.93 -15.27
C LEU A 407 18.56 8.54 -15.77
N ARG A 408 17.81 7.50 -15.41
CA ARG A 408 18.06 6.12 -15.86
C ARG A 408 17.97 5.98 -17.38
N ASP A 409 16.95 6.57 -18.00
CA ASP A 409 16.76 6.47 -19.45
C ASP A 409 17.81 7.29 -20.22
N ARG A 410 18.39 8.32 -19.60
CA ARG A 410 19.51 9.08 -20.15
C ARG A 410 20.85 8.33 -20.06
N GLU A 411 21.07 7.59 -18.97
CA GLU A 411 22.28 6.79 -18.73
C GLU A 411 22.37 5.54 -19.61
N LYS A 412 21.24 5.04 -20.12
CA LYS A 412 21.21 3.94 -21.09
C LYS A 412 22.04 4.30 -22.33
N ARG A 413 23.27 3.77 -22.41
CA ARG A 413 24.12 3.81 -23.60
C ARG A 413 23.52 2.91 -24.68
N GLY A 414 22.88 3.50 -25.68
CA GLY A 414 22.53 2.81 -26.91
C GLY A 414 23.77 2.53 -27.78
N LEU A 415 23.71 1.48 -28.61
CA LEU A 415 24.82 1.06 -29.48
C LEU A 415 25.21 2.08 -30.57
N LEU A 416 24.39 3.11 -30.84
CA LEU A 416 24.57 4.05 -31.96
C LEU A 416 24.33 5.53 -31.55
N PRO A 417 25.23 6.48 -31.88
CA PRO A 417 25.20 7.86 -31.38
C PRO A 417 24.06 8.72 -31.95
N PHE A 418 23.60 8.49 -33.19
CA PHE A 418 22.52 9.28 -33.81
C PHE A 418 21.14 9.02 -33.21
N HIS A 419 20.84 7.78 -32.82
CA HIS A 419 19.58 7.45 -32.14
C HIS A 419 19.57 7.92 -30.69
N GLN A 420 20.74 8.09 -30.07
CA GLN A 420 20.89 8.49 -28.67
C GLN A 420 20.36 9.90 -28.39
N LYS A 421 20.54 10.86 -29.31
CA LYS A 421 20.04 12.23 -29.15
C LYS A 421 18.51 12.29 -29.22
N ALA A 422 17.91 11.53 -30.15
CA ALA A 422 16.46 11.45 -30.29
C ALA A 422 15.78 10.73 -29.10
N THR A 423 16.39 9.67 -28.57
CA THR A 423 15.89 8.97 -27.39
C THR A 423 15.99 9.82 -26.11
N ARG A 424 17.08 10.57 -25.94
CA ARG A 424 17.23 11.53 -24.82
C ARG A 424 16.18 12.62 -24.85
N ARG A 425 15.97 13.23 -26.02
CA ARG A 425 14.92 14.24 -26.22
C ARG A 425 13.53 13.69 -25.91
N LYS A 426 13.23 12.47 -26.37
CA LYS A 426 11.95 11.80 -26.06
C LYS A 426 11.78 11.52 -24.56
N ALA A 427 12.84 11.14 -23.86
CA ALA A 427 12.82 10.94 -22.42
C ALA A 427 12.63 12.27 -21.66
N ALA A 428 13.30 13.34 -22.10
CA ALA A 428 13.11 14.69 -21.56
C ALA A 428 11.66 15.19 -21.75
N ASP A 429 11.11 15.04 -22.96
CA ASP A 429 9.72 15.44 -23.26
C ASP A 429 8.68 14.61 -22.47
N ALA A 430 8.96 13.34 -22.23
CA ALA A 430 8.13 12.49 -21.38
C ALA A 430 8.19 12.92 -19.90
N ALA A 431 9.39 13.19 -19.39
CA ALA A 431 9.59 13.65 -18.02
C ALA A 431 8.94 15.02 -17.78
N ILE A 432 9.10 15.98 -18.69
CA ILE A 432 8.49 17.31 -18.60
C ILE A 432 6.95 17.19 -18.54
N ARG A 433 6.34 16.41 -19.44
CA ARG A 433 4.88 16.19 -19.42
C ARG A 433 4.40 15.58 -18.11
N GLN A 434 5.14 14.62 -17.56
CA GLN A 434 4.79 13.99 -16.31
C GLN A 434 4.92 14.98 -15.14
N LEU A 435 5.96 15.82 -15.12
CA LEU A 435 6.13 16.88 -14.13
C LEU A 435 5.00 17.93 -14.21
N ASP A 436 4.55 18.29 -15.41
CA ASP A 436 3.42 19.23 -15.59
C ASP A 436 2.10 18.66 -15.04
N LEU A 437 1.86 17.36 -15.23
CA LEU A 437 0.71 16.67 -14.63
C LEU A 437 0.79 16.65 -13.10
N LEU A 438 1.99 16.44 -12.55
CA LEU A 438 2.23 16.47 -11.10
C LEU A 438 2.05 17.88 -10.54
N ASP A 439 2.47 18.92 -11.27
CA ASP A 439 2.25 20.32 -10.89
C ASP A 439 0.75 20.67 -10.85
N ALA A 440 -0.02 20.22 -11.84
CA ALA A 440 -1.47 20.41 -11.86
C ALA A 440 -2.15 19.68 -10.69
N ARG A 441 -1.71 18.46 -10.38
CA ARG A 441 -2.21 17.67 -9.25
C ARG A 441 -1.86 18.32 -7.91
N ARG A 442 -0.64 18.86 -7.78
CA ARG A 442 -0.19 19.63 -6.61
C ARG A 442 -1.08 20.85 -6.37
N ALA A 443 -1.28 21.67 -7.41
CA ALA A 443 -2.09 22.88 -7.32
C ALA A 443 -3.55 22.57 -6.93
N ALA A 444 -4.13 21.48 -7.46
CA ALA A 444 -5.46 21.03 -7.08
C ALA A 444 -5.54 20.59 -5.61
N LEU A 445 -4.54 19.87 -5.11
CA LEU A 445 -4.48 19.44 -3.71
C LEU A 445 -4.27 20.62 -2.74
N GLU A 446 -3.44 21.59 -3.11
CA GLU A 446 -3.21 22.81 -2.34
C GLU A 446 -4.49 23.66 -2.26
N TYR A 447 -5.20 23.84 -3.38
CA TYR A 447 -6.50 24.52 -3.42
C TYR A 447 -7.54 23.84 -2.51
N ILE A 448 -7.61 22.50 -2.54
CA ILE A 448 -8.51 21.74 -1.67
C ILE A 448 -8.13 21.94 -0.20
N HIS A 449 -6.84 21.97 0.13
CA HIS A 449 -6.38 22.18 1.49
C HIS A 449 -6.73 23.59 1.99
N GLN A 450 -6.44 24.63 1.21
CA GLN A 450 -6.73 26.03 1.56
C GLN A 450 -8.23 26.28 1.82
N ASN A 451 -9.11 25.61 1.07
CA ASN A 451 -10.56 25.74 1.25
C ASN A 451 -11.12 24.95 2.43
N LEU A 452 -10.38 23.96 2.96
CA LEU A 452 -10.79 23.14 4.12
C LEU A 452 -10.31 23.74 5.45
N THR A 453 -9.28 24.57 5.46
CA THR A 453 -8.74 25.25 6.66
C THR A 453 -9.22 26.70 6.84
N ALA A 454 -9.97 27.26 5.89
CA ALA A 454 -10.61 28.55 6.07
C ALA A 454 -11.65 28.47 7.21
N PRO A 455 -11.61 29.33 8.25
CA PRO A 455 -12.63 29.34 9.27
C PRO A 455 -13.98 29.61 8.61
N HIS A 456 -14.90 28.66 8.72
CA HIS A 456 -16.31 28.87 8.40
C HIS A 456 -16.80 30.01 9.30
N ALA A 457 -17.04 31.18 8.72
CA ALA A 457 -17.79 32.23 9.40
C ALA A 457 -19.14 31.62 9.81
N PRO A 458 -19.60 31.76 11.07
CA PRO A 458 -20.86 31.20 11.49
C PRO A 458 -21.99 31.78 10.62
N ALA A 459 -22.85 30.90 10.14
CA ALA A 459 -23.97 31.19 9.24
C ALA A 459 -24.99 32.21 9.81
N ASP A 460 -24.84 32.60 11.09
CA ASP A 460 -25.74 33.54 11.76
C ASP A 460 -25.48 35.01 11.39
N ALA A 461 -24.34 35.35 10.76
CA ALA A 461 -24.05 36.73 10.35
C ALA A 461 -24.76 37.14 9.05
N GLN A 462 -25.15 36.21 8.18
CA GLN A 462 -25.85 36.51 6.94
C GLN A 462 -27.37 36.64 7.11
N ALA A 463 -27.95 36.10 8.19
CA ALA A 463 -29.38 36.26 8.50
C ALA A 463 -29.71 37.66 9.05
N ALA A 464 -28.77 38.33 9.74
CA ALA A 464 -28.99 39.65 10.33
C ALA A 464 -28.94 40.81 9.29
N GLN A 465 -28.41 40.55 8.09
CA GLN A 465 -28.27 41.57 7.04
C GLN A 465 -29.42 41.59 6.03
N ALA A 466 -30.33 40.61 6.10
CA ALA A 466 -31.57 40.57 5.32
C ALA A 466 -32.79 41.17 6.07
N ALA A 467 -32.58 41.65 7.31
CA ALA A 467 -33.64 42.19 8.17
C ALA A 467 -33.42 43.67 8.55
N ARG A 468 -32.71 44.45 7.73
CA ARG A 468 -32.63 45.92 7.86
C ARG A 468 -33.03 46.62 6.58
#